data_AF-A0A822WD38-F1
#
_entry.id   AF-A0A822WD38-F1
#
_cell.length_a   1.000
_cell.length_b   1.000
_cell.length_c   1.000
_cell.angle_alpha   90.00
_cell.angle_beta   90.00
_cell.angle_gamma   90.00
#
_symmetry.space_group_name_H-M   'P 1'
#
loop_
_entity.id
_entity.type
_entity.pdbx_description
1 polymer ?
#
loop_
_entity_poly.entity_id
_entity_poly.type
_entity_poly.pdbx_seq_one_letter_code
_entity_poly.pdbx_strand_id
1 'polypeptide(L)'
;MTMAAKMKRFKKGTAVLGLLAAGSLFSAQALADRLEDIKAAGVVKVATFDANPPFGSIDAKTHEIVGYDVDFAKALAKSLGVKLELVATNPANRIPLLQSGKADLIVADITITPERAQVIDFSTPYFVTGQQFLVPAKSPDKLDEYSRARIGAVKGTTGEQALHQRFPQSRVLAYDDIPLALTALRNGNVQAITQDSTILAGLLAQAPDKANFKILPDLLSKEEIGVGVKKGETALLKAVNDELVNLEKNGQAAKIYDVWFGPNTPAPQPRAFKIEAR
;
A
#
# COMPACT_ATOMS: atom_id res chain seq x y z
N MET A 1 -42.22 -4.43 80.96
CA MET A 1 -40.78 -4.38 80.64
C MET A 1 -40.58 -3.23 79.66
N THR A 2 -40.29 -2.05 80.24
CA THR A 2 -39.01 -1.31 80.09
C THR A 2 -38.92 -0.55 78.76
N MET A 3 -39.37 0.72 78.77
CA MET A 3 -38.55 1.95 78.88
C MET A 3 -37.87 2.30 77.55
N ALA A 4 -38.34 3.35 76.85
CA ALA A 4 -37.80 4.73 76.88
C ALA A 4 -36.46 4.83 76.11
N ALA A 5 -36.20 5.78 75.21
CA ALA A 5 -36.41 7.22 75.36
C ALA A 5 -36.06 8.02 74.08
N LYS A 6 -36.65 9.24 73.99
CA LYS A 6 -36.09 10.52 73.45
C LYS A 6 -35.74 10.60 71.93
N MET A 7 -35.90 11.70 71.18
CA MET A 7 -35.97 13.12 71.52
C MET A 7 -36.46 13.97 70.31
N LYS A 8 -37.33 14.97 70.59
CA LYS A 8 -37.43 16.35 70.08
C LYS A 8 -37.15 16.74 68.59
N ARG A 9 -38.23 17.19 67.93
CA ARG A 9 -38.57 18.58 67.47
C ARG A 9 -37.64 19.39 66.52
N PHE A 10 -38.32 20.08 65.57
CA PHE A 10 -37.96 21.32 64.82
C PHE A 10 -36.99 21.14 63.62
N LYS A 11 -37.15 21.73 62.41
CA LYS A 11 -37.81 22.95 61.87
C LYS A 11 -38.21 22.75 60.39
N LYS A 12 -39.23 23.50 59.94
CA LYS A 12 -39.48 23.80 58.52
C LYS A 12 -38.31 24.64 57.95
N GLY A 13 -37.85 24.31 56.74
CA GLY A 13 -36.89 25.09 55.96
C GLY A 13 -37.26 25.05 54.47
N THR A 14 -37.49 26.21 53.91
CA THR A 14 -37.88 26.54 52.53
C THR A 14 -36.72 26.49 51.53
N ALA A 15 -37.09 26.33 50.25
CA ALA A 15 -36.39 26.77 49.02
C ALA A 15 -35.17 25.90 48.60
N VAL A 16 -34.82 25.69 47.32
CA VAL A 16 -34.94 26.50 46.10
C VAL A 16 -35.01 25.54 44.89
N LEU A 17 -35.81 25.89 43.87
CA LEU A 17 -35.76 25.31 42.52
C LEU A 17 -34.36 25.51 41.91
N GLY A 18 -33.59 24.44 41.74
CA GLY A 18 -32.39 24.43 40.88
C GLY A 18 -32.74 23.83 39.53
N LEU A 19 -33.00 24.67 38.51
CA LEU A 19 -32.96 24.24 37.12
C LEU A 19 -31.51 23.84 36.79
N LEU A 20 -31.21 22.55 36.83
CA LEU A 20 -30.01 21.99 36.24
C LEU A 20 -30.17 22.05 34.72
N ALA A 21 -29.58 23.07 34.10
CA ALA A 21 -29.39 23.13 32.67
C ALA A 21 -28.49 21.96 32.26
N ALA A 22 -29.09 20.95 31.62
CA ALA A 22 -28.37 19.89 30.93
C ALA A 22 -27.69 20.48 29.69
N GLY A 23 -26.52 21.10 29.89
CA GLY A 23 -25.60 21.45 28.82
C GLY A 23 -25.09 20.17 28.19
N SER A 24 -25.77 19.73 27.13
CA SER A 24 -25.34 18.65 26.27
C SER A 24 -24.08 19.13 25.55
N LEU A 25 -22.91 18.79 26.09
CA LEU A 25 -21.64 18.92 25.38
C LEU A 25 -21.69 17.94 24.22
N PHE A 26 -22.15 18.42 23.06
CA PHE A 26 -21.75 17.85 21.78
C PHE A 26 -20.26 18.10 21.65
N SER A 27 -19.45 17.19 22.19
CA SER A 27 -18.07 17.05 21.77
C SER A 27 -18.12 16.67 20.30
N ALA A 28 -18.07 17.67 19.42
CA ALA A 28 -17.62 17.45 18.07
C ALA A 28 -16.26 16.75 18.21
N GLN A 29 -16.20 15.46 17.90
CA GLN A 29 -14.94 14.83 17.59
C GLN A 29 -14.34 15.69 16.49
N ALA A 30 -13.37 16.52 16.84
CA ALA A 30 -12.54 17.18 15.84
C ALA A 30 -12.01 16.04 14.97
N LEU A 31 -12.50 15.94 13.74
CA LEU A 31 -11.81 15.19 12.71
C LEU A 31 -10.47 15.91 12.58
N ALA A 32 -9.45 15.43 13.30
CA ALA A 32 -8.10 15.93 13.14
C ALA A 32 -7.74 15.71 11.68
N ASP A 33 -7.55 16.78 10.93
CA ASP A 33 -7.19 16.71 9.53
C ASP A 33 -5.76 16.17 9.46
N ARG A 34 -5.59 14.95 8.93
CA ARG A 34 -4.27 14.32 8.88
C ARG A 34 -3.27 15.16 8.09
N LEU A 35 -3.73 15.95 7.11
CA LEU A 35 -2.87 16.88 6.38
C LEU A 35 -2.29 17.97 7.28
N GLU A 36 -3.10 18.52 8.19
CA GLU A 36 -2.65 19.51 9.16
C GLU A 36 -1.67 18.90 10.16
N ASP A 37 -1.95 17.69 10.65
CA ASP A 37 -1.04 16.95 11.54
C ASP A 37 0.34 16.74 10.90
N ILE A 38 0.37 16.28 9.64
CA ILE A 38 1.61 16.08 8.86
C ILE A 38 2.39 17.39 8.73
N LYS A 39 1.69 18.49 8.38
CA LYS A 39 2.32 19.81 8.23
C LYS A 39 2.85 20.35 9.56
N ALA A 40 2.09 20.19 10.64
CA ALA A 40 2.49 20.61 11.98
C ALA A 40 3.69 19.80 12.50
N ALA A 41 3.73 18.50 12.22
CA ALA A 41 4.88 17.63 12.53
C ALA A 41 6.12 17.93 11.67
N GLY A 42 5.93 18.54 10.49
CA GLY A 42 7.00 18.81 9.55
C GLY A 42 7.59 17.56 8.89
N VAL A 43 6.89 16.42 8.97
CA VAL A 43 7.30 15.14 8.41
C VAL A 43 6.09 14.36 7.91
N VAL A 44 6.22 13.72 6.75
CA VAL A 44 5.28 12.71 6.25
C VAL A 44 5.96 11.34 6.27
N LYS A 45 5.29 10.36 6.88
CA LYS A 45 5.73 8.96 6.93
C LYS A 45 5.12 8.18 5.79
N VAL A 46 5.95 7.64 4.90
CA VAL A 46 5.47 6.93 3.71
C VAL A 46 5.89 5.48 3.78
N ALA A 47 4.91 4.59 3.80
CA ALA A 47 5.14 3.16 3.64
C ALA A 47 5.57 2.87 2.19
N THR A 48 6.74 2.26 2.02
CA THR A 48 7.34 1.87 0.72
C THR A 48 7.98 0.49 0.82
N PHE A 49 8.13 -0.20 -0.31
CA PHE A 49 8.87 -1.47 -0.37
C PHE A 49 10.38 -1.27 -0.30
N ASP A 50 11.08 -2.29 0.18
CA ASP A 50 12.54 -2.40 0.24
C ASP A 50 13.09 -3.67 -0.44
N ALA A 51 12.21 -4.49 -1.02
CA ALA A 51 12.53 -5.77 -1.66
C ALA A 51 11.79 -6.03 -3.00
N ASN A 52 11.19 -4.99 -3.59
CA ASN A 52 10.36 -5.07 -4.80
C ASN A 52 10.88 -4.11 -5.87
N PRO A 53 12.08 -4.33 -6.44
CA PRO A 53 12.56 -3.52 -7.55
C PRO A 53 11.61 -3.67 -8.76
N PRO A 54 11.36 -2.60 -9.53
CA PRO A 54 11.98 -1.27 -9.43
C PRO A 54 11.20 -0.27 -8.55
N PHE A 55 10.14 -0.69 -7.84
CA PHE A 55 9.31 0.21 -7.03
C PHE A 55 9.96 0.61 -5.72
N GLY A 56 10.66 -0.33 -5.08
CA GLY A 56 11.39 -0.09 -3.85
C GLY A 56 12.39 -1.20 -3.55
N SER A 57 13.66 -0.84 -3.36
CA SER A 57 14.76 -1.76 -3.05
C SER A 57 15.86 -1.04 -2.29
N ILE A 58 16.65 -1.77 -1.51
CA ILE A 58 17.87 -1.22 -0.89
C ILE A 58 18.96 -1.04 -1.95
N ASP A 59 19.46 0.19 -2.10
CA ASP A 59 20.65 0.45 -2.92
C ASP A 59 21.90 -0.16 -2.24
N ALA A 60 22.65 -0.95 -2.99
CA ALA A 60 23.80 -1.69 -2.44
C ALA A 60 24.98 -0.79 -2.03
N LYS A 61 25.04 0.46 -2.51
CA LYS A 61 26.14 1.40 -2.21
C LYS A 61 25.76 2.36 -1.10
N THR A 62 24.56 2.92 -1.13
CA THR A 62 24.11 3.92 -0.14
C THR A 62 23.41 3.29 1.04
N HIS A 63 22.92 2.05 0.91
CA HIS A 63 22.05 1.37 1.88
C HIS A 63 20.72 2.09 2.14
N GLU A 64 20.33 3.01 1.26
CA GLU A 64 19.04 3.70 1.31
C GLU A 64 17.99 2.96 0.48
N ILE A 65 16.71 3.11 0.85
CA ILE A 65 15.60 2.63 0.02
C ILE A 65 15.48 3.56 -1.19
N VAL A 66 15.55 2.99 -2.39
CA VAL A 66 15.39 3.68 -3.67
C VAL A 66 14.34 2.97 -4.52
N GLY A 67 13.67 3.70 -5.41
CA GLY A 67 12.70 3.10 -6.33
C GLY A 67 11.72 4.12 -6.90
N TYR A 68 10.90 3.66 -7.84
CA TYR A 68 9.85 4.46 -8.45
C TYR A 68 8.90 5.06 -7.41
N ASP A 69 8.46 4.27 -6.44
CA ASP A 69 7.58 4.72 -5.37
C ASP A 69 8.26 5.70 -4.43
N VAL A 70 9.56 5.50 -4.18
CA VAL A 70 10.36 6.42 -3.37
C VAL A 70 10.45 7.79 -4.02
N ASP A 71 10.60 7.87 -5.34
CA ASP A 71 10.67 9.15 -6.04
C ASP A 71 9.32 9.88 -6.08
N PHE A 72 8.20 9.14 -6.16
CA PHE A 72 6.87 9.72 -5.93
C PHE A 72 6.68 10.17 -4.48
N ALA A 73 7.15 9.40 -3.49
CA ALA A 73 7.10 9.78 -2.08
C ALA A 73 7.89 11.07 -1.80
N LYS A 74 9.08 11.23 -2.42
CA LYS A 74 9.88 12.47 -2.36
C LYS A 74 9.14 13.65 -2.98
N ALA A 75 8.51 13.46 -4.14
CA ALA A 75 7.74 14.51 -4.79
C ALA A 75 6.54 14.96 -3.94
N LEU A 76 5.80 14.00 -3.36
CA LEU A 76 4.69 14.27 -2.44
C LEU A 76 5.15 15.03 -1.20
N ALA A 77 6.21 14.57 -0.52
CA ALA A 77 6.75 15.25 0.65
C ALA A 77 7.19 16.70 0.33
N LYS A 78 7.83 16.90 -0.83
CA LYS A 78 8.22 18.23 -1.31
C LYS A 78 7.00 19.12 -1.57
N SER A 79 5.96 18.60 -2.22
CA SER A 79 4.71 19.34 -2.49
C SER A 79 4.00 19.74 -1.19
N LEU A 80 4.04 18.87 -0.18
CA LEU A 80 3.52 19.13 1.16
C LEU A 80 4.37 20.11 1.98
N GLY A 81 5.61 20.38 1.57
CA GLY A 81 6.54 21.26 2.28
C GLY A 81 7.14 20.65 3.56
N VAL A 82 7.21 19.32 3.64
CA VAL A 82 7.65 18.58 4.83
C VAL A 82 8.80 17.61 4.51
N LYS A 83 9.46 17.10 5.56
CA LYS A 83 10.46 16.04 5.40
C LYS A 83 9.80 14.71 5.06
N LEU A 84 10.51 13.88 4.31
CA LEU A 84 10.11 12.49 4.05
C LEU A 84 10.75 11.56 5.09
N GLU A 85 9.95 10.70 5.71
CA GLU A 85 10.39 9.54 6.46
C GLU A 85 9.86 8.28 5.77
N LEU A 86 10.76 7.42 5.29
CA LEU A 86 10.36 6.15 4.66
C LEU A 86 10.17 5.09 5.73
N VAL A 87 9.07 4.35 5.63
CA VAL A 87 8.74 3.21 6.48
C VAL A 87 8.77 1.95 5.60
N ALA A 88 9.81 1.14 5.74
CA ALA A 88 9.91 -0.12 5.02
C ALA A 88 8.71 -1.03 5.32
N THR A 89 8.17 -1.68 4.29
CA THR A 89 7.01 -2.57 4.42
C THR A 89 7.02 -3.70 3.40
N ASN A 90 6.03 -4.58 3.50
CA ASN A 90 5.72 -5.61 2.52
C ASN A 90 4.22 -5.55 2.15
N PRO A 91 3.76 -6.29 1.13
CA PRO A 91 2.38 -6.19 0.66
C PRO A 91 1.32 -6.47 1.73
N ALA A 92 1.59 -7.38 2.68
CA ALA A 92 0.68 -7.72 3.77
C ALA A 92 0.59 -6.63 4.84
N ASN A 93 1.67 -5.87 5.08
CA ASN A 93 1.77 -4.93 6.19
C ASN A 93 1.45 -3.48 5.83
N ARG A 94 1.45 -3.09 4.55
CA ARG A 94 1.24 -1.69 4.13
C ARG A 94 -0.08 -1.08 4.62
N ILE A 95 -1.20 -1.81 4.55
CA ILE A 95 -2.51 -1.35 5.06
C ILE A 95 -2.51 -1.28 6.60
N PRO A 96 -2.08 -2.32 7.35
CA PRO A 96 -1.95 -2.23 8.80
C PRO A 96 -1.07 -1.06 9.30
N LEU A 97 0.02 -0.74 8.61
CA LEU A 97 0.87 0.41 8.95
C LEU A 97 0.13 1.74 8.82
N LEU A 98 -0.64 1.91 7.75
CA LEU A 98 -1.48 3.09 7.54
C LEU A 98 -2.58 3.18 8.60
N GLN A 99 -3.30 2.09 8.84
CA GLN A 99 -4.42 2.06 9.80
C GLN A 99 -3.98 2.34 11.24
N SER A 100 -2.79 1.85 11.63
CA SER A 100 -2.20 2.10 12.95
C SER A 100 -1.56 3.48 13.09
N GLY A 101 -1.47 4.28 12.01
CA GLY A 101 -0.82 5.59 12.01
C GLY A 101 0.70 5.54 12.06
N LYS A 102 1.30 4.35 11.83
CA LYS A 102 2.76 4.22 11.67
C LYS A 102 3.24 4.77 10.32
N ALA A 103 2.35 4.81 9.33
CA ALA A 103 2.53 5.53 8.07
C ALA A 103 1.34 6.45 7.82
N ASP A 104 1.59 7.56 7.13
CA ASP A 104 0.60 8.53 6.67
C ASP A 104 0.06 8.20 5.28
N LEU A 105 0.96 7.72 4.42
CA LEU A 105 0.69 7.36 3.03
C LEU A 105 1.23 5.96 2.75
N ILE A 106 0.55 5.24 1.86
CA ILE A 106 1.08 4.06 1.19
C ILE A 106 1.48 4.45 -0.23
N VAL A 107 2.78 4.41 -0.51
CA VAL A 107 3.33 4.50 -1.88
C VAL A 107 4.21 3.25 -2.01
N ALA A 108 3.54 2.12 -2.26
CA ALA A 108 4.12 0.78 -2.17
C ALA A 108 3.36 -0.19 -3.08
N ASP A 109 3.32 0.13 -4.38
CA ASP A 109 2.71 -0.65 -5.46
C ASP A 109 1.39 -1.33 -5.04
N ILE A 110 0.48 -0.51 -4.51
CA ILE A 110 -0.80 -0.98 -3.97
C ILE A 110 -1.90 -0.84 -5.02
N THR A 111 -2.38 -1.98 -5.52
CA THR A 111 -3.55 -2.02 -6.40
C THR A 111 -4.78 -1.45 -5.71
N ILE A 112 -5.49 -0.60 -6.43
CA ILE A 112 -6.82 -0.12 -6.09
C ILE A 112 -7.81 -1.28 -6.32
N THR A 113 -8.47 -1.74 -5.25
CA THR A 113 -9.56 -2.74 -5.34
C THR A 113 -10.77 -2.31 -4.53
N PRO A 114 -12.00 -2.78 -4.85
CA PRO A 114 -13.19 -2.49 -4.06
C PRO A 114 -13.03 -2.90 -2.59
N GLU A 115 -12.41 -4.05 -2.32
CA GLU A 115 -12.21 -4.59 -0.97
C GLU A 115 -11.27 -3.68 -0.16
N ARG A 116 -10.16 -3.23 -0.77
CA ARG A 116 -9.24 -2.29 -0.11
C ARG A 116 -9.88 -0.92 0.09
N ALA A 117 -10.70 -0.47 -0.86
CA ALA A 117 -11.42 0.79 -0.78
C ALA A 117 -12.47 0.83 0.35
N GLN A 118 -12.86 -0.32 0.91
CA GLN A 118 -13.71 -0.35 2.12
C GLN A 118 -12.97 0.14 3.36
N VAL A 119 -11.64 0.00 3.41
CA VAL A 119 -10.85 0.22 4.63
C VAL A 119 -9.84 1.37 4.53
N ILE A 120 -9.50 1.82 3.33
CA ILE A 120 -8.65 2.98 3.05
C ILE A 120 -9.22 3.75 1.84
N ASP A 121 -8.74 4.97 1.61
CA ASP A 121 -9.02 5.72 0.37
C ASP A 121 -7.80 5.69 -0.56
N PHE A 122 -8.04 5.85 -1.85
CA PHE A 122 -7.01 5.81 -2.89
C PHE A 122 -7.00 7.07 -3.72
N SER A 123 -5.81 7.48 -4.14
CA SER A 123 -5.62 8.48 -5.19
C SER A 123 -6.11 7.97 -6.55
N THR A 124 -6.08 8.86 -7.54
CA THR A 124 -6.03 8.44 -8.95
C THR A 124 -4.81 7.52 -9.18
N PRO A 125 -4.88 6.54 -10.10
CA PRO A 125 -3.75 5.68 -10.37
C PRO A 125 -2.54 6.47 -10.86
N TYR A 126 -1.37 6.16 -10.30
CA TYR A 126 -0.10 6.72 -10.76
C TYR A 126 0.74 5.71 -11.56
N PHE A 127 0.34 4.43 -11.57
CA PHE A 127 0.95 3.37 -12.36
C PHE A 127 -0.11 2.35 -12.82
N VAL A 128 0.15 1.71 -13.95
CA VAL A 128 -0.67 0.61 -14.48
C VAL A 128 0.23 -0.55 -14.85
N THR A 129 -0.11 -1.73 -14.36
CA THR A 129 0.63 -2.98 -14.58
C THR A 129 -0.33 -4.16 -14.71
N GLY A 130 0.20 -5.38 -14.65
CA GLY A 130 -0.60 -6.58 -14.56
C GLY A 130 0.16 -7.72 -13.91
N GLN A 131 -0.55 -8.57 -13.18
CA GLN A 131 0.03 -9.77 -12.60
C GLN A 131 0.41 -10.75 -13.71
N GLN A 132 1.58 -11.37 -13.62
CA GLN A 132 2.06 -12.41 -14.52
C GLN A 132 2.65 -13.58 -13.73
N PHE A 133 2.99 -14.66 -14.43
CA PHE A 133 3.76 -15.75 -13.87
C PHE A 133 5.23 -15.66 -14.27
N LEU A 134 6.12 -15.92 -13.32
CA LEU A 134 7.50 -16.26 -13.56
C LEU A 134 7.68 -17.76 -13.33
N VAL A 135 8.30 -18.44 -14.30
CA VAL A 135 8.43 -19.90 -14.35
C VAL A 135 9.83 -20.31 -14.80
N PRO A 136 10.29 -21.55 -14.57
CA PRO A 136 11.52 -22.04 -15.18
C PRO A 136 11.45 -21.96 -16.71
N ALA A 137 12.56 -21.61 -17.38
CA ALA A 137 12.62 -21.33 -18.81
C ALA A 137 12.08 -22.46 -19.70
N LYS A 138 12.21 -23.72 -19.26
CA LYS A 138 11.74 -24.92 -19.96
C LYS A 138 10.29 -25.30 -19.65
N SER A 139 9.58 -24.52 -18.87
CA SER A 139 8.18 -24.78 -18.51
C SER A 139 7.23 -24.37 -19.63
N PRO A 140 5.96 -24.78 -19.58
CA PRO A 140 4.97 -24.35 -20.57
C PRO A 140 4.71 -22.83 -20.54
N ASP A 141 4.10 -22.32 -21.61
CA ASP A 141 3.94 -20.87 -21.82
C ASP A 141 2.57 -20.33 -21.46
N LYS A 142 1.56 -21.19 -21.27
CA LYS A 142 0.18 -20.77 -21.01
C LYS A 142 -0.17 -20.86 -19.54
N LEU A 143 -0.87 -19.85 -19.02
CA LEU A 143 -1.31 -19.82 -17.62
C LEU A 143 -2.14 -21.05 -17.22
N ASP A 144 -3.01 -21.53 -18.11
CA ASP A 144 -3.93 -22.67 -17.85
C ASP A 144 -3.20 -23.99 -17.57
N GLU A 145 -1.96 -24.14 -18.05
CA GLU A 145 -1.10 -25.31 -17.80
C GLU A 145 -0.65 -25.41 -16.34
N TYR A 146 -0.86 -24.35 -15.56
CA TYR A 146 -0.56 -24.27 -14.12
C TYR A 146 -1.79 -24.45 -13.23
N SER A 147 -2.95 -24.79 -13.80
CA SER A 147 -4.22 -24.90 -13.06
C SER A 147 -4.21 -25.85 -11.85
N ARG A 148 -3.29 -26.82 -11.81
CA ARG A 148 -3.08 -27.76 -10.69
C ARG A 148 -1.68 -27.65 -10.07
N ALA A 149 -0.90 -26.64 -10.45
CA ALA A 149 0.47 -26.47 -10.01
C ALA A 149 0.55 -25.99 -8.55
N ARG A 150 1.74 -26.11 -7.96
CA ARG A 150 2.12 -25.35 -6.77
C ARG A 150 2.57 -23.97 -7.24
N ILE A 151 1.89 -22.92 -6.80
CA ILE A 151 2.17 -21.56 -7.24
C ILE A 151 2.54 -20.73 -6.02
N GLY A 152 3.70 -20.09 -6.06
CA GLY A 152 4.12 -19.14 -5.04
C GLY A 152 3.47 -17.78 -5.25
N ALA A 153 2.93 -17.21 -4.19
CA ALA A 153 2.42 -15.84 -4.19
C ALA A 153 2.93 -15.10 -2.96
N VAL A 154 2.95 -13.77 -3.01
CA VAL A 154 3.28 -12.96 -1.83
C VAL A 154 2.00 -12.65 -1.06
N LYS A 155 2.03 -12.83 0.26
CA LYS A 155 0.89 -12.61 1.15
C LYS A 155 0.30 -11.20 0.97
N GLY A 156 -1.02 -11.10 0.89
CA GLY A 156 -1.73 -9.81 0.83
C GLY A 156 -1.73 -9.14 -0.54
N THR A 157 -1.29 -9.84 -1.59
CA THR A 157 -1.30 -9.34 -2.97
C THR A 157 -2.61 -9.67 -3.70
N THR A 158 -2.93 -8.89 -4.72
CA THR A 158 -4.03 -9.18 -5.65
C THR A 158 -3.74 -10.43 -6.48
N GLY A 159 -2.46 -10.70 -6.80
CA GLY A 159 -2.03 -11.95 -7.43
C GLY A 159 -2.41 -13.20 -6.62
N GLU A 160 -2.14 -13.21 -5.31
CA GLU A 160 -2.58 -14.29 -4.41
C GLU A 160 -4.10 -14.51 -4.49
N GLN A 161 -4.88 -13.44 -4.43
CA GLN A 161 -6.34 -13.50 -4.51
C GLN A 161 -6.82 -14.02 -5.88
N ALA A 162 -6.21 -13.53 -6.96
CA ALA A 162 -6.53 -13.93 -8.31
C ALA A 162 -6.23 -15.42 -8.57
N LEU A 163 -5.19 -15.98 -7.95
CA LEU A 163 -4.93 -17.42 -8.02
C LEU A 163 -6.06 -18.23 -7.39
N HIS A 164 -6.58 -17.83 -6.23
CA HIS A 164 -7.69 -18.53 -5.58
C HIS A 164 -8.97 -18.50 -6.40
N GLN A 165 -9.19 -17.44 -7.18
CA GLN A 165 -10.37 -17.29 -8.03
C GLN A 165 -10.21 -18.01 -9.39
N ARG A 166 -9.09 -17.80 -10.09
CA ARG A 166 -8.86 -18.32 -11.45
C ARG A 166 -8.29 -19.73 -11.49
N PHE A 167 -7.53 -20.14 -10.47
CA PHE A 167 -6.90 -21.45 -10.37
C PHE A 167 -7.26 -22.14 -9.04
N PRO A 168 -8.54 -22.39 -8.75
CA PRO A 168 -8.98 -22.95 -7.48
C PRO A 168 -8.47 -24.38 -7.22
N GLN A 169 -7.94 -25.05 -8.26
CA GLN A 169 -7.33 -26.38 -8.17
C GLN A 169 -5.81 -26.33 -7.96
N SER A 170 -5.20 -25.15 -7.99
CA SER A 170 -3.78 -24.97 -7.72
C SER A 170 -3.53 -25.04 -6.21
N ARG A 171 -2.30 -25.38 -5.84
CA ARG A 171 -1.84 -25.26 -4.45
C ARG A 171 -1.07 -23.95 -4.32
N VAL A 172 -1.72 -22.92 -3.77
CA VAL A 172 -1.08 -21.63 -3.52
C VAL A 172 -0.20 -21.71 -2.26
N LEU A 173 1.06 -21.31 -2.38
CA LEU A 173 2.00 -21.20 -1.27
C LEU A 173 2.31 -19.72 -1.07
N ALA A 174 1.97 -19.18 0.09
CA ALA A 174 2.14 -17.76 0.40
C ALA A 174 3.51 -17.49 1.07
N TYR A 175 4.27 -16.56 0.52
CA TYR A 175 5.58 -16.11 0.98
C TYR A 175 5.50 -14.68 1.52
N ASP A 176 6.44 -14.30 2.39
CA ASP A 176 6.46 -12.96 2.99
C ASP A 176 6.92 -11.87 2.02
N ASP A 177 7.72 -12.24 1.01
CA ASP A 177 8.22 -11.35 -0.03
C ASP A 177 8.50 -12.09 -1.35
N ILE A 178 8.77 -11.32 -2.41
CA ILE A 178 9.02 -11.89 -3.75
C ILE A 178 10.40 -12.57 -3.87
N PRO A 179 11.50 -12.12 -3.23
CA PRO A 179 12.76 -12.87 -3.21
C PRO A 179 12.65 -14.29 -2.62
N LEU A 180 11.84 -14.48 -1.56
CA LEU A 180 11.59 -15.79 -0.95
C LEU A 180 10.77 -16.67 -1.90
N ALA A 181 9.76 -16.13 -2.59
CA ALA A 181 9.02 -16.86 -3.61
C ALA A 181 9.93 -17.29 -4.77
N LEU A 182 10.81 -16.40 -5.26
CA LEU A 182 11.81 -16.75 -6.28
C LEU A 182 12.78 -17.84 -5.81
N THR A 183 13.19 -17.79 -4.54
CA THR A 183 14.01 -18.86 -3.94
C THR A 183 13.26 -20.19 -3.90
N ALA A 184 11.97 -20.19 -3.58
CA ALA A 184 11.15 -21.39 -3.65
C ALA A 184 11.01 -21.93 -5.08
N LEU A 185 10.90 -21.04 -6.08
CA LEU A 185 10.88 -21.41 -7.50
C LEU A 185 12.20 -22.06 -7.92
N ARG A 186 13.34 -21.44 -7.56
CA ARG A 186 14.70 -21.98 -7.79
C ARG A 186 14.86 -23.39 -7.24
N ASN A 187 14.33 -23.61 -6.03
CA ASN A 187 14.43 -24.90 -5.34
C ASN A 187 13.40 -25.94 -5.85
N GLY A 188 12.51 -25.58 -6.79
CA GLY A 188 11.46 -26.46 -7.29
C GLY A 188 10.35 -26.74 -6.27
N ASN A 189 10.24 -25.94 -5.20
CA ASN A 189 9.16 -26.04 -4.22
C ASN A 189 7.82 -25.58 -4.79
N VAL A 190 7.87 -24.65 -5.76
CA VAL A 190 6.75 -24.19 -6.59
C VAL A 190 7.13 -24.29 -8.06
N GLN A 191 6.15 -24.43 -8.95
CA GLN A 191 6.36 -24.48 -10.40
C GLN A 191 6.21 -23.12 -11.09
N ALA A 192 5.54 -22.18 -10.43
CA ALA A 192 5.39 -20.81 -10.86
C ALA A 192 5.39 -19.90 -9.62
N ILE A 193 5.74 -18.64 -9.80
CA ILE A 193 5.38 -17.58 -8.87
C ILE A 193 4.59 -16.49 -9.59
N THR A 194 3.75 -15.77 -8.88
CA THR A 194 3.02 -14.63 -9.44
C THR A 194 3.40 -13.31 -8.78
N GLN A 195 3.60 -12.28 -9.62
CA GLN A 195 3.67 -10.89 -9.21
C GLN A 195 3.39 -9.95 -10.39
N ASP A 196 3.36 -8.64 -10.14
CA ASP A 196 3.27 -7.65 -11.20
C ASP A 196 4.42 -7.79 -12.18
N SER A 197 4.11 -7.69 -13.47
CA SER A 197 5.02 -7.92 -14.59
C SER A 197 6.30 -7.09 -14.46
N THR A 198 6.16 -5.85 -14.01
CA THR A 198 7.25 -4.90 -13.76
C THR A 198 8.13 -5.30 -12.58
N ILE A 199 7.54 -5.82 -11.49
CA ILE A 199 8.30 -6.37 -10.35
C ILE A 199 9.03 -7.64 -10.76
N LEU A 200 8.37 -8.56 -11.49
CA LEU A 200 9.00 -9.77 -11.98
C LEU A 200 10.17 -9.46 -12.92
N ALA A 201 10.01 -8.48 -13.82
CA ALA A 201 11.05 -8.06 -14.73
C ALA A 201 12.23 -7.41 -13.99
N GLY A 202 11.96 -6.52 -13.02
CA GLY A 202 12.99 -5.89 -12.19
C GLY A 202 13.77 -6.90 -11.34
N LEU A 203 13.06 -7.81 -10.67
CA LEU A 203 13.64 -8.90 -9.88
C LEU A 203 14.52 -9.81 -10.73
N LEU A 204 14.02 -10.21 -11.90
CA LEU A 204 14.74 -11.12 -12.80
C LEU A 204 15.95 -10.43 -13.43
N ALA A 205 15.88 -9.13 -13.75
CA ALA A 205 17.02 -8.39 -14.29
C ALA A 205 18.22 -8.32 -13.33
N GLN A 206 17.96 -8.35 -12.02
CA GLN A 206 18.97 -8.39 -10.96
C GLN A 206 19.43 -9.82 -10.61
N ALA A 207 18.71 -10.85 -11.06
CA ALA A 207 19.02 -12.23 -10.73
C ALA A 207 20.24 -12.75 -11.55
N PRO A 208 21.26 -13.33 -10.91
CA PRO A 208 22.44 -13.85 -11.63
C PRO A 208 22.10 -15.07 -12.51
N ASP A 209 21.04 -15.79 -12.16
CA ASP A 209 20.55 -16.99 -12.81
C ASP A 209 19.34 -16.74 -13.72
N LYS A 210 19.14 -15.49 -14.16
CA LYS A 210 17.94 -15.08 -14.90
C LYS A 210 17.63 -15.90 -16.15
N ALA A 211 18.65 -16.45 -16.81
CA ALA A 211 18.49 -17.30 -17.99
C ALA A 211 17.74 -18.62 -17.70
N ASN A 212 17.62 -19.00 -16.42
CA ASN A 212 16.89 -20.21 -16.01
C ASN A 212 15.39 -19.98 -15.86
N PHE A 213 14.91 -18.74 -16.01
CA PHE A 213 13.51 -18.38 -15.84
C PHE A 213 12.98 -17.59 -17.03
N LYS A 214 11.65 -17.56 -17.17
CA LYS A 214 10.94 -16.71 -18.11
C LYS A 214 9.66 -16.18 -17.47
N ILE A 215 9.27 -14.98 -17.85
CA ILE A 215 7.97 -14.39 -17.53
C ILE A 215 7.00 -14.79 -18.64
N LEU A 216 5.83 -15.31 -18.27
CA LEU A 216 4.82 -15.68 -19.25
C LEU A 216 4.18 -14.43 -19.86
N PRO A 217 3.82 -14.45 -21.16
CA PRO A 217 3.31 -13.26 -21.85
C PRO A 217 1.92 -12.85 -21.38
N ASP A 218 1.09 -13.80 -20.95
CA ASP A 218 -0.30 -13.55 -20.59
C ASP A 218 -0.44 -12.95 -19.20
N LEU A 219 -1.32 -11.95 -19.07
CA LEU A 219 -1.67 -11.35 -17.80
C LEU A 219 -2.69 -12.20 -17.03
N LEU A 220 -2.46 -12.36 -15.73
CA LEU A 220 -3.41 -12.87 -14.76
C LEU A 220 -4.52 -11.84 -14.46
N SER A 221 -4.16 -10.56 -14.42
CA SER A 221 -5.05 -9.44 -14.15
C SER A 221 -4.41 -8.13 -14.61
N LYS A 222 -5.24 -7.10 -14.78
CA LYS A 222 -4.80 -5.71 -14.92
C LYS A 222 -4.82 -5.06 -13.54
N GLU A 223 -3.79 -4.29 -13.23
CA GLU A 223 -3.60 -3.67 -11.93
C GLU A 223 -3.46 -2.15 -12.10
N GLU A 224 -4.28 -1.40 -11.36
CA GLU A 224 -4.17 0.05 -11.28
C GLU A 224 -3.65 0.41 -9.90
N ILE A 225 -2.49 1.06 -9.85
CA ILE A 225 -1.74 1.31 -8.64
C ILE A 225 -2.00 2.74 -8.17
N GLY A 226 -2.43 2.89 -6.92
CA GLY A 226 -2.74 4.18 -6.31
C GLY A 226 -1.91 4.47 -5.07
N VAL A 227 -1.91 5.72 -4.62
CA VAL A 227 -1.44 6.09 -3.28
C VAL A 227 -2.57 5.82 -2.30
N GLY A 228 -2.29 5.06 -1.25
CA GLY A 228 -3.24 4.78 -0.18
C GLY A 228 -3.18 5.83 0.92
N VAL A 229 -4.33 6.34 1.35
CA VAL A 229 -4.48 7.22 2.52
C VAL A 229 -5.52 6.65 3.47
N LYS A 230 -5.48 7.03 4.74
CA LYS A 230 -6.46 6.55 5.72
C LYS A 230 -7.88 6.99 5.30
N LYS A 231 -8.86 6.13 5.56
CA LYS A 231 -10.25 6.36 5.19
C LYS A 231 -10.76 7.69 5.77
N GLY A 232 -11.37 8.53 4.94
CA GLY A 232 -11.96 9.81 5.34
C GLY A 232 -11.00 11.00 5.32
N GLU A 233 -9.72 10.81 4.99
CA GLU A 233 -8.72 11.89 4.94
C GLU A 233 -8.82 12.71 3.63
N THR A 234 -9.97 13.37 3.41
CA THR A 234 -10.30 13.99 2.12
C THR A 234 -9.34 15.11 1.71
N ALA A 235 -8.85 15.91 2.66
CA ALA A 235 -7.91 17.00 2.37
C ALA A 235 -6.53 16.46 1.96
N LEU A 236 -6.02 15.46 2.70
CA LEU A 236 -4.78 14.77 2.35
C LEU A 236 -4.89 14.08 0.99
N LEU A 237 -5.99 13.37 0.74
CA LEU A 237 -6.24 12.71 -0.54
C LEU A 237 -6.25 13.70 -1.70
N LYS A 238 -6.90 14.86 -1.52
CA LYS A 238 -6.91 15.92 -2.52
C LYS A 238 -5.50 16.43 -2.80
N ALA A 239 -4.70 16.70 -1.76
CA ALA A 239 -3.32 17.15 -1.92
C ALA A 239 -2.47 16.13 -2.70
N VAL A 240 -2.65 14.83 -2.42
CA VAL A 240 -2.00 13.75 -3.17
C VAL A 240 -2.42 13.77 -4.64
N ASN A 241 -3.72 13.81 -4.94
CA ASN A 241 -4.24 13.82 -6.30
C ASN A 241 -3.76 15.04 -7.11
N ASP A 242 -3.80 16.22 -6.49
CA ASP A 242 -3.36 17.47 -7.12
C ASP A 242 -1.87 17.36 -7.52
N GLU A 243 -1.03 16.81 -6.65
CA GLU A 243 0.40 16.63 -6.95
C GLU A 243 0.64 15.56 -8.02
N LEU A 244 -0.03 14.41 -7.97
CA LEU A 244 0.10 13.37 -9.00
C LEU A 244 -0.24 13.92 -10.40
N VAL A 245 -1.32 14.68 -10.52
CA VAL A 245 -1.73 15.33 -11.77
C VAL A 245 -0.75 16.44 -12.17
N ASN A 246 -0.22 17.20 -11.21
CA ASN A 246 0.81 18.22 -11.48
C ASN A 246 2.10 17.57 -12.05
N LEU A 247 2.58 16.48 -11.47
CA LEU A 247 3.74 15.73 -11.94
C LEU A 247 3.56 15.21 -13.36
N GLU A 248 2.35 14.78 -13.74
CA GLU A 248 2.04 14.43 -15.12
C GLU A 248 2.16 15.65 -16.04
N LYS A 249 1.44 16.72 -15.71
CA LYS A 249 1.34 17.93 -16.55
C LYS A 249 2.68 18.61 -16.78
N ASN A 250 3.56 18.62 -15.79
CA ASN A 250 4.87 19.24 -15.87
C ASN A 250 5.98 18.29 -16.37
N GLY A 251 5.63 17.04 -16.70
CA GLY A 251 6.53 16.04 -17.26
C GLY A 251 7.47 15.37 -16.24
N GLN A 252 7.36 15.67 -14.94
CA GLN A 252 8.18 15.00 -13.92
C GLN A 252 7.78 13.54 -13.73
N ALA A 253 6.51 13.17 -13.86
CA ALA A 253 6.07 11.78 -13.79
C ALA A 253 6.73 10.92 -14.88
N ALA A 254 6.87 11.45 -16.10
CA ALA A 254 7.59 10.79 -17.19
C ALA A 254 9.09 10.66 -16.89
N LYS A 255 9.72 11.70 -16.32
CA LYS A 255 11.13 11.63 -15.90
C LYS A 255 11.36 10.58 -14.82
N ILE A 256 10.49 10.51 -13.81
CA ILE A 256 10.55 9.47 -12.77
C ILE A 256 10.39 8.08 -13.43
N TYR A 257 9.43 7.94 -14.36
CA TYR A 257 9.26 6.70 -15.10
C TYR A 257 10.52 6.28 -15.85
N ASP A 258 11.17 7.21 -16.57
CA ASP A 258 12.36 6.92 -17.36
C ASP A 258 13.59 6.51 -16.52
N VAL A 259 13.68 6.97 -15.27
CA VAL A 259 14.72 6.52 -14.33
C VAL A 259 14.61 5.02 -14.02
N TRP A 260 13.38 4.52 -13.88
CA TRP A 260 13.11 3.17 -13.35
C TRP A 260 12.70 2.16 -14.43
N PHE A 261 12.14 2.62 -15.54
CA PHE A 261 11.59 1.81 -16.63
C PHE A 261 12.03 2.27 -18.02
N GLY A 262 12.84 3.34 -18.11
CA GLY A 262 13.26 3.89 -19.41
C GLY A 262 14.24 2.99 -20.18
N PRO A 263 14.60 3.37 -21.42
CA PRO A 263 15.40 2.53 -22.33
C PRO A 263 16.77 2.10 -21.80
N ASN A 264 17.34 2.84 -20.85
CA ASN A 264 18.66 2.56 -20.27
C ASN A 264 18.62 1.70 -19.00
N THR A 265 17.43 1.23 -18.62
CA THR A 265 17.24 0.41 -17.43
C THR A 265 17.43 -1.08 -17.74
N PRO A 266 17.70 -1.93 -16.73
CA PRO A 266 17.88 -3.37 -16.95
C PRO A 266 16.63 -4.10 -17.48
N ALA A 267 15.44 -3.51 -17.31
CA ALA A 267 14.17 -4.07 -17.73
C ALA A 267 13.25 -2.95 -18.26
N PRO A 268 13.53 -2.40 -19.46
CA PRO A 268 12.79 -1.27 -20.00
C PRO A 268 11.33 -1.65 -20.27
N GLN A 269 10.41 -0.72 -19.99
CA GLN A 269 8.98 -0.88 -20.23
C GLN A 269 8.43 0.37 -20.91
N PRO A 270 7.51 0.23 -21.89
CA PRO A 270 6.84 1.39 -22.47
C PRO A 270 5.82 1.96 -21.48
N ARG A 271 5.81 3.28 -21.35
CA ARG A 271 4.80 3.98 -20.55
C ARG A 271 3.46 4.03 -21.30
N ALA A 272 2.55 3.12 -20.97
CA ALA A 272 1.25 2.97 -21.64
C ALA A 272 0.07 3.62 -20.88
N PHE A 273 0.34 4.55 -19.97
CA PHE A 273 -0.67 5.23 -19.15
C PHE A 273 -0.30 6.70 -18.91
N LYS A 274 -1.30 7.49 -18.48
CA LYS A 274 -1.14 8.85 -17.97
C LYS A 274 -1.82 8.96 -16.62
N ILE A 275 -1.30 9.84 -15.76
CA ILE A 275 -1.93 10.15 -14.48
C ILE A 275 -2.93 11.29 -14.70
N GLU A 276 -4.21 10.99 -14.55
CA GLU A 276 -5.29 11.93 -14.85
C GLU A 276 -6.24 12.05 -13.64
N ALA A 277 -6.91 13.19 -13.49
CA ALA A 277 -7.92 13.35 -12.45
C ALA A 277 -9.10 12.39 -12.70
N ARG A 278 -9.64 11.79 -11.63
CA ARG A 278 -10.87 10.99 -11.65
C ARG A 278 -12.07 11.82 -11.23
#